data_AF-A0A8T0SAJ5-F1
#
_entry.id   AF-A0A8T0SAJ5-F1
#
_cell.length_a   1.000
_cell.length_b   1.000
_cell.length_c   1.000
_cell.angle_alpha   90.00
_cell.angle_beta   90.00
_cell.angle_gamma   90.00
#
_symmetry.space_group_name_H-M   'P 1'
#
loop_
_entity.id
_entity.type
_entity.pdbx_description
1 polymer ?
#
loop_
_entity_poly.entity_id
_entity_poly.type
_entity_poly.pdbx_seq_one_letter_code
_entity_poly.pdbx_strand_id
1 'polypeptide(L)' 'MARRFSYFKETVLRVEENKKSDLPYRLEINKFADGKLRELWIESSSMNHVSRRLLRRRCPASPIYGSEVRGQARPASRRN' A
#
# COMPACT_ATOMS: atom_id res chain seq x y z
N MET A 1 -14.52 22.47 -11.92
CA MET A 1 -15.59 21.69 -12.60
C MET A 1 -15.10 20.79 -13.73
N ALA A 2 -14.32 21.28 -14.71
CA ALA A 2 -14.05 20.53 -15.95
C ALA A 2 -13.47 19.11 -15.77
N ARG A 3 -12.54 18.90 -14.83
CA ARG A 3 -11.90 17.59 -14.58
C ARG A 3 -12.84 16.53 -14.01
N ARG A 4 -13.80 16.92 -13.17
CA ARG A 4 -14.78 15.96 -12.60
C ARG A 4 -15.81 15.55 -13.65
N PHE A 5 -16.17 16.47 -14.54
CA PHE A 5 -17.07 16.16 -15.64
C PHE A 5 -16.44 15.22 -16.68
N SER A 6 -15.13 15.32 -16.94
CA SER A 6 -14.45 14.33 -17.79
C SER A 6 -14.47 12.93 -17.18
N TYR A 7 -14.20 12.79 -15.87
CA TYR A 7 -14.30 11.49 -15.19
C TYR A 7 -15.73 10.91 -15.19
N PHE A 8 -16.73 11.79 -15.06
CA PHE A 8 -18.12 11.38 -15.17
C PHE A 8 -18.44 10.81 -16.55
N LYS A 9 -17.98 11.44 -17.63
CA LYS A 9 -18.17 10.91 -18.99
C LYS A 9 -17.51 9.54 -19.18
N GLU A 10 -16.27 9.39 -18.71
CA GLU A 10 -15.55 8.10 -18.79
C GLU A 10 -16.25 6.99 -18.02
N THR A 11 -16.79 7.29 -16.83
CA THR A 11 -17.54 6.30 -16.02
C THR A 11 -18.86 5.92 -16.67
N VAL A 12 -19.60 6.87 -17.26
CA VAL A 12 -20.83 6.59 -18.01
C VAL A 12 -20.56 5.60 -19.15
N LEU A 13 -19.50 5.83 -19.94
CA LEU A 13 -19.13 4.95 -21.05
C LEU A 13 -18.82 3.53 -20.56
N ARG A 14 -18.04 3.39 -19.49
CA ARG A 14 -17.73 2.07 -18.88
C ARG A 14 -18.97 1.35 -18.37
N VAL A 15 -19.92 2.09 -17.78
CA VAL A 15 -21.18 1.51 -17.32
C VAL A 15 -21.99 0.99 -18.51
N GLU A 16 -22.01 1.72 -19.62
CA GLU A 16 -22.70 1.30 -20.83
C GLU A 16 -22.05 0.06 -21.46
N GLU A 17 -20.72 0.02 -21.53
CA GLU A 17 -19.97 -1.17 -21.99
C GLU A 17 -20.24 -2.39 -21.09
N ASN A 18 -20.23 -2.22 -19.77
CA ASN A 18 -20.53 -3.28 -18.82
C ASN A 18 -21.95 -3.84 -18.98
N LYS A 19 -22.94 -3.00 -19.30
CA LYS A 19 -24.31 -3.45 -19.58
C LYS A 19 -24.41 -4.31 -20.84
N LYS A 20 -23.51 -4.11 -21.81
CA LYS A 20 -23.44 -4.87 -23.06
C LYS A 20 -22.64 -6.17 -22.91
N SER A 21 -21.83 -6.29 -21.85
CA SER A 21 -21.07 -7.50 -21.56
C SER A 21 -21.89 -8.54 -20.79
N ASP A 22 -21.61 -9.82 -21.02
CA ASP A 22 -22.23 -10.94 -20.30
C ASP A 22 -21.53 -11.19 -18.96
N LEU A 23 -21.63 -10.22 -18.06
CA LEU A 23 -21.06 -10.32 -16.71
C LEU A 23 -22.17 -10.68 -15.70
N PRO A 24 -21.86 -11.45 -14.64
CA PRO A 24 -22.83 -11.82 -13.60
C PRO A 24 -23.19 -10.64 -12.68
N TYR A 25 -22.76 -9.43 -13.01
CA TYR A 25 -23.03 -8.20 -12.29
C TYR A 25 -23.28 -7.06 -13.28
N ARG A 26 -24.00 -6.04 -12.82
CA ARG A 26 -24.25 -4.80 -13.58
C ARG A 26 -23.76 -3.60 -12.81
N LEU A 27 -23.11 -2.69 -13.52
CA LEU A 27 -22.71 -1.39 -13.02
C LEU A 27 -23.81 -0.37 -13.27
N GLU A 28 -23.93 0.58 -12.35
CA GLU A 28 -24.86 1.70 -12.43
C GLU A 28 -24.19 3.00 -12.01
N ILE A 29 -24.71 4.12 -12.52
CA ILE A 29 -24.22 5.44 -12.17
C ILE A 29 -24.67 5.75 -10.74
N ASN A 30 -23.72 6.21 -9.92
CA ASN A 30 -23.96 6.60 -8.54
C ASN A 30 -23.31 7.95 -8.23
N LYS A 31 -23.44 8.39 -6.97
CA LYS A 31 -22.89 9.66 -6.47
C LYS A 31 -21.35 9.80 -6.53
N PHE A 32 -20.64 8.73 -6.90
CA PHE A 32 -19.18 8.70 -7.01
C PHE A 32 -18.68 8.61 -8.46
N ALA A 33 -19.58 8.71 -9.44
CA ALA A 33 -19.22 8.67 -10.86
C ALA A 33 -18.31 9.83 -11.29
N ASP A 34 -18.28 10.92 -10.53
CA ASP A 34 -17.39 12.07 -10.75
C ASP A 34 -15.91 11.82 -10.39
N GLY A 35 -15.57 10.62 -9.91
CA GLY A 35 -14.21 10.24 -9.52
C GLY A 35 -13.85 10.57 -8.07
N LYS A 36 -14.80 11.06 -7.26
CA LYS A 36 -14.58 11.44 -5.85
C LYS A 36 -14.01 10.30 -5.00
N LEU A 37 -14.38 9.06 -5.28
CA LEU A 37 -13.84 7.89 -4.59
C LEU A 37 -12.32 7.78 -4.75
N ARG A 38 -11.81 8.01 -5.96
CA ARG A 38 -10.37 7.94 -6.26
C ARG A 38 -9.57 9.00 -5.47
N GLU A 39 -10.13 10.19 -5.30
CA GLU A 39 -9.53 11.25 -4.49
C GLU A 39 -9.35 10.79 -3.03
N LEU A 40 -10.37 10.16 -2.44
CA LEU A 40 -10.33 9.65 -1.06
C LEU A 40 -9.31 8.52 -0.87
N TRP A 41 -9.15 7.64 -1.85
CA TRP A 41 -8.17 6.54 -1.80
C TRP A 41 -6.73 7.03 -1.92
N ILE A 42 -6.48 8.07 -2.71
CA ILE A 42 -5.15 8.68 -2.83
C ILE A 42 -4.75 9.33 -1.49
N GLU A 43 -5.69 10.03 -0.85
CA GLU A 43 -5.47 10.68 0.43
C GLU A 43 -5.18 9.66 1.55
N SER A 44 -5.97 8.60 1.64
CA SER A 44 -5.73 7.52 2.63
C SER A 44 -4.45 6.73 2.37
N SER A 45 -4.06 6.56 1.10
CA SER A 45 -2.81 5.88 0.73
C SER A 45 -1.57 6.73 1.07
N SER A 46 -1.69 8.06 1.02
CA SER A 46 -0.62 8.98 1.42
C SER A 46 -0.28 8.87 2.92
N MET A 47 -1.29 8.67 3.78
CA MET A 47 -1.11 8.40 5.22
C MET A 47 -0.31 7.12 5.47
N ASN A 48 -0.48 6.08 4.64
CA ASN A 48 0.21 4.81 4.82
C ASN A 48 1.71 4.87 4.49
N HIS A 49 2.17 5.83 3.68
CA HIS A 49 3.60 6.06 3.44
C HIS A 49 4.28 6.84 4.58
N VAL A 50 3.58 7.80 5.20
CA VAL A 50 4.09 8.55 6.36
C VAL A 50 4.21 7.63 7.58
N SER A 51 3.19 6.82 7.86
CA SER A 51 3.20 5.86 8.96
C SER A 51 4.31 4.80 8.84
N ARG A 52 4.61 4.32 7.62
CA ARG A 52 5.76 3.41 7.38
C ARG A 52 7.11 4.06 7.64
N ARG A 53 7.25 5.37 7.39
CA ARG A 53 8.48 6.14 7.68
C ARG A 53 8.71 6.32 9.18
N LEU A 54 7.65 6.56 9.94
CA LEU A 54 7.72 6.74 11.39
C LEU A 54 7.98 5.43 12.13
N LEU A 55 7.39 4.30 11.71
CA LEU A 55 7.67 2.99 12.31
C LEU A 55 9.10 2.49 12.06
N ARG A 56 9.72 2.84 10.93
CA ARG A 56 11.12 2.46 10.65
C ARG A 56 12.17 3.20 11.49
N ARG A 57 11.79 4.27 12.20
CA ARG A 57 12.72 5.04 13.05
C ARG A 57 12.76 4.61 14.51
N ARG A 58 11.95 3.63 14.94
CA ARG A 58 11.85 3.21 16.34
C ARG A 58 11.99 1.70 16.50
N CYS A 59 13.11 1.14 16.02
CA CYS A 59 13.59 -0.16 16.49
C CYS A 59 15.07 -0.03 16.87
N PRO A 60 15.42 0.22 18.14
CA PRO A 60 16.69 -0.31 18.63
C PRO A 60 16.58 -1.84 18.56
N ALA A 61 17.58 -2.49 17.96
CA ALA A 61 17.63 -3.93 17.81
C ALA A 61 17.31 -4.61 19.16
N SER A 62 16.19 -5.33 19.23
CA SER A 62 15.86 -6.16 20.38
C SER A 62 16.93 -7.25 20.51
N PRO A 63 17.50 -7.49 21.70
CA PRO A 63 18.47 -8.54 21.89
C PRO A 63 17.77 -9.89 21.67
N ILE A 64 18.32 -10.68 20.76
CA ILE A 64 17.85 -12.03 20.48
C ILE A 64 18.14 -12.86 21.73
N TYR A 65 17.10 -13.18 22.51
CA TYR A 65 17.20 -14.09 23.64
C TYR A 65 17.36 -15.51 23.10
N GLY A 66 18.54 -16.11 23.28
CA GLY A 66 18.77 -17.54 22.99
C GLY A 66 20.10 -17.93 22.36
N SER A 67 21.24 -17.33 22.74
CA SER A 67 22.56 -17.82 22.31
C SER A 67 23.37 -18.39 23.47
N GLU A 68 22.96 -19.55 23.97
CA GLU A 68 23.89 -20.57 24.48
C GLU A 68 23.98 -21.63 23.35
N VAL A 69 25.07 -22.27 22.95
CA VAL A 69 26.39 -22.58 23.51
C VAL A 69 27.24 -23.01 22.30
N ARG A 70 28.47 -22.52 22.13
CA ARG A 70 29.53 -23.34 21.52
C ARG A 70 30.93 -22.80 21.78
N GLY A 71 31.71 -23.59 22.53
CA GLY A 71 33.06 -23.98 22.15
C GLY A 71 34.14 -22.89 22.13
N GLN A 72 35.09 -23.04 23.05
CA GLN A 72 36.34 -22.31 23.13
C GLN A 72 37.10 -22.24 21.79
N ALA A 73 37.68 -21.07 21.49
CA ALA A 73 38.89 -20.96 20.69
C ALA A 73 39.82 -19.93 21.36
N ARG A 74 40.94 -20.43 21.91
CA ARG A 74 42.01 -19.61 22.48
C ARG A 74 42.72 -18.85 21.34
N PRO A 75 43.11 -17.58 21.53
CA PRO A 75 43.88 -16.87 20.51
C PRO A 75 45.30 -17.44 20.44
N ALA A 76 45.74 -17.77 19.22
CA ALA A 76 47.13 -18.13 18.97
C ALA A 76 48.04 -16.90 19.19
N SER A 77 48.98 -17.04 20.12
CA SER A 77 50.07 -16.10 20.37
C SER A 77 50.92 -15.95 19.10
N ARG A 78 50.99 -14.72 18.56
CA ARG A 78 52.04 -14.32 17.60
C ARG A 78 53.35 -14.19 18.40
N ARG A 79 54.33 -15.04 18.11
CA ARG A 79 55.73 -14.82 18.49
C ARG A 79 56.40 -13.90 17.47
N ASN A 80 57.32 -13.09 17.97
CA ASN A 80 58.15 -12.11 17.27
C ASN A 80 58.88 -12.68 16.06
#